data_AF-A0A4Q9QEH1-F1
#
_entry.id   AF-A0A4Q9QEH1-F1
#
_cell.length_a   1.000
_cell.length_b   1.000
_cell.length_c   1.000
_cell.angle_alpha   90.00
_cell.angle_beta   90.00
_cell.angle_gamma   90.00
#
_symmetry.space_group_name_H-M   'P 1'
#
loop_
_entity.id
_entity.type
_entity.pdbx_description
1 polymer ?
#
loop_
_entity_poly.entity_id
_entity_poly.type
_entity_poly.pdbx_seq_one_letter_code
_entity_poly.pdbx_strand_id
1 'polypeptide(L)'
;TSPHDDLPAQGFAPLARWSQPRLQHAGTYDEHWQSERYPLLPEDFDERFYQAAPPDLIQPGYLAGDEFISLLGMLPEGLTHFRLPGVLALASLTPFRGRTRQGPLVLDTVAIDLDTRQVSLVWRGTFERRNPLRRLAIGTLNVPFHEVAPHG
;
A
#
# COMPACT_ATOMS: atom_id res chain seq x y z
N THR A 1 9.91 -30.52 10.02
CA THR A 1 8.52 -30.23 10.43
C THR A 1 7.81 -31.55 10.64
N SER A 2 7.21 -31.73 11.81
CA SER A 2 6.36 -32.88 12.15
C SER A 2 4.97 -32.66 11.52
N PRO A 3 4.24 -33.72 11.11
CA PRO A 3 2.86 -33.60 10.65
C PRO A 3 1.88 -33.04 11.69
N HIS A 4 2.29 -32.97 12.96
CA HIS A 4 1.49 -32.45 14.08
C HIS A 4 1.89 -31.04 14.52
N ASP A 5 2.83 -30.40 13.82
CA ASP A 5 3.19 -29.01 14.13
C ASP A 5 2.03 -28.10 13.73
N ASP A 6 1.56 -27.27 14.66
CA ASP A 6 0.58 -26.22 14.38
C ASP A 6 1.30 -25.04 13.71
N LEU A 7 1.31 -25.04 12.38
CA LEU A 7 1.96 -24.02 11.56
C LEU A 7 0.92 -22.97 11.14
N PRO A 8 1.26 -21.67 11.20
CA PRO A 8 0.35 -20.64 10.71
C PRO A 8 0.04 -20.86 9.23
N ALA A 9 -1.21 -20.59 8.84
CA ALA A 9 -1.60 -20.65 7.44
C ALA A 9 -0.77 -19.63 6.65
N GLN A 10 -0.05 -20.13 5.64
CA GLN A 10 0.79 -19.32 4.76
C GLN A 10 0.21 -19.29 3.36
N GLY A 11 0.31 -18.14 2.71
CA GLY A 11 -0.16 -17.95 1.35
C GLY A 11 0.18 -16.56 0.84
N PHE A 12 0.13 -16.39 -0.48
CA PHE A 12 0.46 -15.12 -1.15
C PHE A 12 -0.78 -14.30 -1.51
N ALA A 13 -1.97 -14.83 -1.24
CA ALA A 13 -3.22 -14.16 -1.54
C ALA A 13 -3.52 -13.04 -0.50
N PRO A 14 -4.22 -11.96 -0.92
CA PRO A 14 -4.69 -10.95 0.01
C PRO A 14 -5.58 -11.53 1.10
N LEU A 15 -5.33 -11.13 2.35
CA LEU A 15 -6.13 -11.45 3.51
C LEU A 15 -7.46 -10.69 3.47
N ALA A 16 -8.57 -11.41 3.65
CA ALA A 16 -9.89 -10.79 3.71
C ALA A 16 -10.07 -9.92 4.95
N ARG A 17 -10.90 -8.87 4.88
CA ARG A 17 -11.11 -7.90 5.97
C ARG A 17 -11.60 -8.52 7.28
N TRP A 18 -12.41 -9.58 7.20
CA TRP A 18 -12.93 -10.28 8.37
C TRP A 18 -11.90 -11.21 9.02
N SER A 19 -10.72 -11.39 8.41
CA SER A 19 -9.72 -12.35 8.92
C SER A 19 -9.06 -11.81 10.18
N GLN A 20 -8.75 -12.69 11.12
CA GLN A 20 -8.19 -12.30 12.41
C GLN A 20 -6.97 -11.36 12.34
N PRO A 21 -6.00 -11.55 11.40
CA PRO A 21 -4.85 -10.65 11.29
C PRO A 21 -5.22 -9.19 10.99
N ARG A 22 -6.37 -8.96 10.34
CA ARG A 22 -6.87 -7.62 10.02
C ARG A 22 -7.90 -7.16 11.05
N LEU A 23 -8.82 -8.02 11.43
CA LEU A 23 -9.95 -7.69 12.31
C LEU A 23 -9.50 -7.14 13.66
N GLN A 24 -8.37 -7.61 14.20
CA GLN A 24 -7.79 -7.09 15.44
C GLN A 24 -7.44 -5.59 15.39
N HIS A 25 -7.30 -5.01 14.20
CA HIS A 25 -7.01 -3.58 13.99
C HIS A 25 -8.28 -2.75 13.69
N ALA A 26 -9.47 -3.37 13.65
CA ALA A 26 -10.71 -2.68 13.29
C ALA A 26 -11.18 -1.70 14.38
N GLY A 27 -10.65 -1.79 15.60
CA GLY A 27 -11.12 -1.03 16.76
C GLY A 27 -12.45 -1.55 17.31
N THR A 28 -12.99 -0.82 18.28
CA THR A 28 -14.17 -1.23 19.06
C THR A 28 -15.42 -0.49 18.60
N TYR A 29 -16.44 -1.24 18.17
CA TYR A 29 -17.74 -0.71 17.70
C TYR A 29 -18.86 -1.04 18.71
N ASP A 30 -18.85 -0.36 19.86
CA ASP A 30 -19.83 -0.55 20.93
C ASP A 30 -20.91 0.56 20.95
N GLU A 31 -21.77 0.56 21.97
CA GLU A 31 -22.82 1.56 22.16
C GLU A 31 -22.26 2.99 22.31
N HIS A 32 -21.08 3.15 22.92
CA HIS A 32 -20.43 4.45 23.07
C HIS A 32 -19.96 4.99 21.73
N TRP A 33 -19.34 4.15 20.89
CA TRP A 33 -19.05 4.50 19.50
C TRP A 33 -20.34 4.90 18.76
N GLN A 34 -21.41 4.15 18.94
CA GLN A 34 -22.68 4.41 18.25
C GLN A 34 -23.31 5.75 18.66
N SER A 35 -23.26 6.14 19.94
CA SER A 35 -23.87 7.39 20.42
C SER A 35 -23.02 8.63 20.12
N GLU A 36 -21.70 8.55 20.30
CA GLU A 36 -20.82 9.73 20.29
C GLU A 36 -19.97 9.89 19.04
N ARG A 37 -19.67 8.79 18.32
CA ARG A 37 -18.65 8.78 17.25
C ARG A 37 -19.21 8.48 15.87
N TYR A 38 -20.27 7.68 15.77
CA TYR A 38 -20.90 7.37 14.50
C TYR A 38 -21.18 8.65 13.70
N PRO A 39 -20.79 8.74 12.41
CA PRO A 39 -20.31 7.69 11.51
C PRO A 39 -18.78 7.62 11.35
N LEU A 40 -17.99 8.21 12.26
CA LEU A 40 -16.53 8.17 12.19
C LEU A 40 -15.98 6.81 12.67
N LEU A 41 -14.73 6.51 12.32
CA LEU A 41 -14.03 5.32 12.81
C LEU A 41 -13.89 5.36 14.35
N PRO A 42 -13.79 4.19 15.02
CA PRO A 42 -13.44 4.11 16.44
C PRO A 42 -12.13 4.84 16.78
N GLU A 43 -11.95 5.19 18.05
CA GLU A 43 -10.72 5.86 18.52
C GLU A 43 -9.50 4.96 18.50
N ASP A 44 -9.71 3.67 18.74
CA ASP A 44 -8.71 2.61 18.75
C ASP A 44 -8.56 1.93 17.38
N PHE A 45 -9.13 2.50 16.31
CA PHE A 45 -8.90 2.00 14.94
C PHE A 45 -7.43 2.16 14.55
N ASP A 46 -6.82 1.08 14.08
CA ASP A 46 -5.45 1.07 13.57
C ASP A 46 -5.47 0.94 12.04
N GLU A 47 -4.78 1.86 11.34
CA GLU A 47 -4.70 1.89 9.88
C GLU A 47 -4.14 0.59 9.27
N ARG A 48 -3.43 -0.22 10.05
CA ARG A 48 -3.01 -1.57 9.66
C ARG A 48 -4.20 -2.47 9.27
N PHE A 49 -5.42 -2.17 9.71
CA PHE A 49 -6.63 -2.83 9.21
C PHE A 49 -6.73 -2.83 7.68
N TYR A 50 -6.23 -1.77 7.02
CA TYR A 50 -6.25 -1.67 5.56
C TYR A 50 -5.20 -2.53 4.87
N GLN A 51 -4.19 -3.04 5.58
CA GLN A 51 -3.19 -3.94 5.02
C GLN A 51 -3.81 -5.29 4.68
N ALA A 52 -3.87 -5.59 3.38
CA ALA A 52 -4.38 -6.86 2.87
C ALA A 52 -3.25 -7.88 2.67
N ALA A 53 -1.99 -7.46 2.68
CA ALA A 53 -0.87 -8.39 2.53
C ALA A 53 -0.71 -9.26 3.79
N PRO A 54 -0.39 -10.56 3.64
CA PRO A 54 0.17 -11.39 4.71
C PRO A 54 1.34 -10.68 5.41
N PRO A 55 1.55 -10.88 6.73
CA PRO A 55 2.58 -10.16 7.48
C PRO A 55 3.98 -10.20 6.87
N ASP A 56 4.38 -11.36 6.36
CA ASP A 56 5.70 -11.57 5.74
C ASP A 56 5.84 -10.88 4.37
N LEU A 57 4.74 -10.36 3.82
CA LEU A 57 4.68 -9.61 2.56
C LEU A 57 4.41 -8.11 2.77
N ILE A 58 4.45 -7.64 4.01
CA ILE A 58 4.35 -6.21 4.36
C ILE A 58 5.76 -5.63 4.44
N GLN A 59 6.03 -4.61 3.64
CA GLN A 59 7.28 -3.87 3.75
C GLN A 59 7.23 -2.92 4.97
N PRO A 60 8.29 -2.82 5.80
CA PRO A 60 8.31 -1.92 6.96
C PRO A 60 8.20 -0.43 6.63
N GLY A 61 8.38 -0.06 5.36
CA GLY A 61 8.24 1.29 4.86
C GLY A 61 7.57 1.30 3.49
N TYR A 62 7.57 2.46 2.86
CA TYR A 62 7.05 2.60 1.50
C TYR A 62 8.02 2.08 0.46
N LEU A 63 7.48 1.72 -0.69
CA LEU A 63 8.24 1.25 -1.83
C LEU A 63 8.83 2.46 -2.58
N ALA A 64 10.08 2.33 -3.01
CA ALA A 64 10.77 3.30 -3.85
C ALA A 64 10.26 3.25 -5.31
N GLY A 65 9.74 2.11 -5.75
CA GLY A 65 9.19 1.91 -7.09
C GLY A 65 10.22 1.48 -8.13
N ASP A 66 11.46 1.22 -7.72
CA ASP A 66 12.55 0.69 -8.55
C ASP A 66 13.13 -0.62 -7.99
N GLU A 67 12.41 -1.27 -7.09
CA GLU A 67 12.81 -2.51 -6.44
C GLU A 67 13.16 -3.59 -7.46
N PHE A 68 14.21 -4.35 -7.16
CA PHE A 68 14.52 -5.59 -7.85
C PHE A 68 13.73 -6.74 -7.22
N ILE A 69 12.87 -7.38 -8.00
CA ILE A 69 11.97 -8.44 -7.55
C ILE A 69 12.47 -9.77 -8.09
N SER A 70 12.54 -10.75 -7.19
CA SER A 70 12.90 -12.13 -7.49
C SER A 70 11.76 -13.08 -7.13
N LEU A 71 11.33 -13.88 -8.09
CA LEU A 71 10.30 -14.90 -7.95
C LEU A 71 10.96 -16.26 -8.12
N LEU A 72 10.97 -17.08 -7.07
CA LEU A 72 11.52 -18.43 -7.10
C LEU A 72 10.41 -19.46 -6.88
N GLY A 73 10.24 -20.36 -7.86
CA GLY A 73 9.24 -21.43 -7.75
C GLY A 73 7.79 -20.98 -7.89
N MET A 74 7.56 -19.74 -8.31
CA MET A 74 6.24 -19.14 -8.51
C MET A 74 5.76 -19.24 -9.96
N LEU A 75 6.67 -19.53 -10.90
CA LEU A 75 6.41 -19.65 -12.33
C LEU A 75 7.07 -20.93 -12.88
N PRO A 76 6.53 -21.54 -13.96
CA PRO A 76 7.10 -22.75 -14.57
C PRO A 76 8.56 -22.60 -15.04
N GLU A 77 8.99 -21.38 -15.36
CA GLU A 77 10.36 -21.05 -15.77
C GLU A 77 11.36 -21.09 -14.62
N GLY A 78 10.90 -21.29 -13.38
CA GLY A 78 11.75 -21.36 -12.20
C GLY A 78 12.05 -19.97 -11.63
N LEU A 79 13.33 -19.59 -11.62
CA LEU A 79 13.77 -18.29 -11.08
C LEU A 79 13.54 -17.19 -12.11
N THR A 80 12.73 -16.20 -11.75
CA THR A 80 12.44 -15.04 -12.60
C THR A 80 12.75 -13.75 -11.86
N HIS A 81 13.34 -12.80 -12.57
CA HIS A 81 13.71 -11.49 -12.03
C HIS A 81 13.18 -10.36 -12.89
N PHE A 82 12.81 -9.26 -12.26
CA PHE A 82 12.50 -8.01 -12.95
C PHE A 82 12.73 -6.83 -12.01
N ARG A 83 12.75 -5.61 -12.58
CA ARG A 83 12.85 -4.38 -11.81
C ARG A 83 11.61 -3.54 -12.01
N LEU A 84 11.14 -2.89 -10.95
CA LEU A 84 10.06 -1.91 -11.05
C LEU A 84 10.53 -0.67 -11.84
N PRO A 85 9.61 0.07 -12.47
CA PRO A 85 9.95 1.06 -13.50
C PRO A 85 10.53 2.38 -12.97
N GLY A 86 10.68 2.58 -11.66
CA GLY A 86 11.20 3.81 -11.06
C GLY A 86 10.27 5.01 -11.27
N VAL A 87 8.96 4.78 -11.25
CA VAL A 87 7.96 5.83 -11.51
C VAL A 87 7.66 6.62 -10.24
N LEU A 88 7.88 7.94 -10.32
CA LEU A 88 7.40 8.87 -9.31
C LEU A 88 6.05 9.45 -9.74
N ALA A 89 5.02 9.25 -8.93
CA ALA A 89 3.71 9.85 -9.14
C ALA A 89 3.55 11.12 -8.29
N LEU A 90 3.01 12.18 -8.91
CA LEU A 90 2.75 13.48 -8.28
C LEU A 90 1.28 13.83 -8.43
N ALA A 91 0.70 14.44 -7.39
CA ALA A 91 -0.63 15.03 -7.45
C ALA A 91 -0.57 16.55 -7.30
N SER A 92 -1.39 17.24 -8.10
CA SER A 92 -1.67 18.66 -8.00
C SER A 92 -3.14 18.87 -7.64
N LEU A 93 -3.35 19.42 -6.45
CA LEU A 93 -4.65 19.61 -5.81
C LEU A 93 -4.99 21.09 -5.79
N THR A 94 -6.01 21.50 -6.55
CA THR A 94 -6.48 22.88 -6.59
C THR A 94 -7.86 22.96 -5.92
N PRO A 95 -7.98 23.57 -4.73
CA PRO A 95 -9.26 23.77 -4.06
C PRO A 95 -10.07 24.91 -4.71
N PHE A 96 -11.34 25.04 -4.34
CA PHE A 96 -12.16 26.20 -4.72
C PHE A 96 -11.68 27.51 -4.09
N ARG A 97 -11.09 27.44 -2.89
CA ARG A 97 -10.52 28.58 -2.17
C ARG A 97 -9.13 28.24 -1.66
N GLY A 98 -8.17 29.14 -1.86
CA GLY A 98 -6.79 28.97 -1.42
C GLY A 98 -5.83 28.58 -2.54
N ARG A 99 -4.62 28.13 -2.16
CA ARG A 99 -3.53 27.85 -3.10
C ARG A 99 -3.56 26.39 -3.55
N THR A 100 -3.19 26.16 -4.80
CA THR A 100 -2.88 24.81 -5.30
C THR A 100 -1.74 24.21 -4.51
N ARG A 101 -1.90 22.95 -4.09
CA ARG A 101 -0.87 22.16 -3.43
C ARG A 101 -0.39 21.07 -4.38
N GLN A 102 0.91 20.82 -4.38
CA GLN A 102 1.54 19.76 -5.14
C GLN A 102 2.36 18.90 -4.21
N GLY A 103 2.38 17.59 -4.45
CA GLY A 103 3.16 16.67 -3.63
C GLY A 103 3.26 15.29 -4.25
N PRO A 104 4.24 14.49 -3.78
CA PRO A 104 4.36 13.10 -4.19
C PRO A 104 3.20 12.28 -3.67
N LEU A 105 2.78 11.32 -4.50
CA LEU A 105 1.99 10.18 -4.05
C LEU A 105 2.96 9.08 -3.64
N VAL A 106 2.58 8.32 -2.64
CA VAL A 106 3.41 7.28 -2.06
C VAL A 106 3.08 5.95 -2.70
N LEU A 107 4.08 5.23 -3.23
CA LEU A 107 3.90 3.86 -3.68
C LEU A 107 3.78 2.94 -2.46
N ASP A 108 2.60 2.39 -2.23
CA ASP A 108 2.33 1.59 -1.03
C ASP A 108 1.79 0.20 -1.33
N THR A 109 1.62 -0.16 -2.61
CA THR A 109 1.24 -1.52 -3.00
C THR A 109 1.90 -1.91 -4.32
N VAL A 110 2.53 -3.09 -4.33
CA VAL A 110 2.87 -3.86 -5.52
C VAL A 110 2.01 -5.12 -5.50
N ALA A 111 1.24 -5.35 -6.55
CA ALA A 111 0.50 -6.59 -6.75
C ALA A 111 1.06 -7.30 -7.98
N ILE A 112 1.40 -8.58 -7.84
CA ILE A 112 1.95 -9.41 -8.90
C ILE A 112 0.90 -10.47 -9.22
N ASP A 113 0.35 -10.41 -10.43
CA ASP A 113 -0.50 -11.45 -10.98
C ASP A 113 0.38 -12.36 -11.85
N LEU A 114 0.58 -13.58 -11.38
CA LEU A 114 1.43 -14.57 -12.02
C LEU A 114 0.74 -15.24 -13.22
N ASP A 115 -0.59 -15.31 -13.23
CA ASP A 115 -1.36 -15.93 -14.31
C ASP A 115 -1.34 -15.03 -15.54
N THR A 116 -1.58 -13.73 -15.34
CA THR A 116 -1.56 -12.74 -16.43
C THR A 116 -0.18 -12.13 -16.68
N ARG A 117 0.80 -12.42 -15.82
CA ARG A 117 2.16 -11.86 -15.83
C ARG A 117 2.17 -10.34 -15.77
N GLN A 118 1.34 -9.79 -14.91
CA GLN A 118 1.19 -8.34 -14.74
C GLN A 118 1.64 -7.91 -13.36
N VAL A 119 2.24 -6.71 -13.31
CA VAL A 119 2.59 -6.04 -12.07
C VAL A 119 1.80 -4.76 -12.00
N SER A 120 0.98 -4.63 -10.97
CA SER A 120 0.18 -3.45 -10.68
C SER A 120 0.80 -2.66 -9.54
N LEU A 121 0.91 -1.36 -9.72
CA LEU A 121 1.50 -0.42 -8.76
C LEU A 121 0.43 0.59 -8.33
N VAL A 122 0.27 0.79 -7.02
CA VAL A 122 -0.71 1.73 -6.46
C VAL A 122 0.00 2.84 -5.71
N TRP A 123 -0.17 4.07 -6.18
CA TRP A 123 0.25 5.26 -5.47
C TRP A 123 -0.92 5.89 -4.74
N ARG A 124 -0.72 6.21 -3.46
CA ARG A 124 -1.75 6.77 -2.58
C ARG A 124 -1.33 8.14 -2.06
N GLY A 125 -2.33 9.00 -1.91
CA GLY A 125 -2.19 10.30 -1.27
C GLY A 125 -3.46 10.65 -0.51
N THR A 126 -3.30 11.26 0.66
CA THR A 126 -4.40 11.73 1.49
C THR A 126 -4.43 13.25 1.50
N PHE A 127 -5.63 13.83 1.53
CA PHE A 127 -5.81 15.27 1.54
C PHE A 127 -6.99 15.66 2.43
N GLU A 128 -6.90 16.83 3.04
CA GLU A 128 -7.94 17.33 3.93
C GLU A 128 -9.26 17.56 3.18
N ARG A 129 -10.34 16.94 3.66
CA ARG A 129 -11.68 17.09 3.10
C ARG A 129 -12.25 18.51 3.23
N ARG A 130 -11.75 19.30 4.20
CA ARG A 130 -12.35 20.59 4.60
C ARG A 130 -12.45 21.63 3.48
N ASN A 131 -11.68 21.45 2.41
CA ASN A 131 -11.69 22.38 1.28
C ASN A 131 -11.99 21.61 -0.01
N PRO A 132 -13.20 21.75 -0.58
CA PRO A 132 -13.59 20.96 -1.75
C PRO A 132 -12.61 21.21 -2.90
N LEU A 133 -12.20 20.13 -3.57
CA LEU A 133 -11.31 20.20 -4.72
C LEU A 133 -12.07 20.67 -5.94
N ARG A 134 -11.54 21.68 -6.62
CA ARG A 134 -12.00 22.13 -7.94
C ARG A 134 -11.33 21.33 -9.05
N ARG A 135 -10.05 21.00 -8.87
CA ARG A 135 -9.25 20.25 -9.85
C ARG A 135 -8.24 19.35 -9.16
N LEU A 136 -8.16 18.11 -9.63
CA LEU A 136 -7.08 17.16 -9.37
C LEU A 136 -6.38 16.91 -10.70
N ALA A 137 -5.06 17.01 -10.72
CA ALA A 137 -4.23 16.54 -11.82
C ALA A 137 -3.18 15.58 -11.27
N ILE A 138 -2.95 14.48 -11.99
CA ILE A 138 -1.95 13.47 -11.67
C ILE A 138 -0.93 13.47 -12.80
N GLY A 139 0.35 13.46 -12.44
CA GLY A 139 1.45 13.33 -13.38
C GLY A 139 2.42 12.26 -12.91
N THR A 140 3.10 11.64 -13.86
CA THR A 140 4.18 10.69 -13.58
C THR A 140 5.49 11.22 -14.15
N LEU A 141 6.58 10.95 -13.45
CA LEU A 141 7.93 11.19 -13.92
C LEU A 141 8.64 9.84 -13.98
N ASN A 142 9.23 9.54 -15.14
CA ASN A 142 10.19 8.46 -15.25
C ASN A 142 11.53 9.03 -14.79
N VAL A 143 11.93 8.73 -13.56
CA VAL A 143 13.19 9.22 -13.02
C VAL A 143 14.22 8.09 -13.15
N PRO A 144 15.23 8.17 -14.04
CA PRO A 144 16.38 7.31 -13.90
C PRO A 144 17.11 7.71 -12.61
N PHE A 145 17.17 6.80 -11.63
CA PHE A 145 17.87 7.08 -10.39
C PHE A 145 19.39 7.01 -10.67
N HIS A 146 20.05 8.17 -10.65
CA HIS A 146 21.49 8.24 -10.43
C HIS A 146 21.71 8.34 -8.93
N GLU A 147 22.25 7.29 -8.33
CA GLU A 147 22.75 7.32 -6.96
C GLU A 147 23.89 8.35 -6.89
N VAL A 148 23.64 9.51 -6.27
CA VAL A 148 24.72 10.41 -5.86
C VAL A 148 25.14 9.95 -4.48
N ALA A 149 26.27 9.24 -4.41
CA ALA A 149 26.89 8.88 -3.15
C ALA A 149 27.11 10.13 -2.28
N PRO A 150 26.80 10.10 -0.97
CA PRO A 150 27.17 11.17 -0.07
C PRO A 150 28.69 11.06 0.17
N HIS A 151 29.43 12.02 -0.39
CA HIS A 151 30.76 12.51 0.00
C HIS A 151 31.81 11.51 0.53
N GLY A 152 32.94 11.44 -0.19
CA GLY A 152 34.22 11.03 0.40
C GLY A 152 34.80 12.09 1.34
#